data_AF-A0A4Y2ILD1-F1
#
_entry.id   AF-A0A4Y2ILD1-F1
#
_cell.length_a   1.000
_cell.length_b   1.000
_cell.length_c   1.000
_cell.angle_alpha   90.00
_cell.angle_beta   90.00
_cell.angle_gamma   90.00
#
_symmetry.space_group_name_H-M   'P 1'
#
loop_
_entity.id
_entity.type
_entity.pdbx_description
1 polymer ?
#
loop_
_entity_poly.entity_id
_entity_poly.type
_entity_poly.pdbx_seq_one_letter_code
_entity_poly.pdbx_strand_id
1 'polypeptide(L)'
;MKGKAYMGFIRADSKTTKRMVQDVPEEERKMGSALNSRKCQESRKRRCDTILRQERKSLFNEFRLTMSWDLKTMFACSTEDIKSTKPKTMKGDKYETENVFAFPRLYTSRPAITCNKWTDLQYLMEFIPSDTHAFYDIILFEEESRRQVASKRKNDEHVSDGRNKKVKIDETDKKKKGVKKDKKSEKEDYNPGKTIFRKIC
;
A
#
# COMPACT_ATOMS: atom_id res chain seq x y z
N MET A 1 -10.92 8.32 11.69
CA MET A 1 -12.33 8.54 11.29
C MET A 1 -13.23 8.74 12.50
N LYS A 2 -14.15 9.73 12.45
CA LYS A 2 -15.01 10.17 13.57
C LYS A 2 -16.38 9.45 13.65
N GLY A 3 -16.64 8.46 12.80
CA GLY A 3 -17.91 7.72 12.79
C GLY A 3 -19.12 8.52 12.28
N LYS A 4 -18.89 9.71 11.71
CA LYS A 4 -19.90 10.49 10.99
C LYS A 4 -20.27 9.82 9.67
N ALA A 5 -21.41 10.20 9.10
CA ALA A 5 -21.83 9.74 7.79
C ALA A 5 -20.78 10.11 6.75
N TYR A 6 -20.47 9.18 5.85
CA TYR A 6 -19.50 9.40 4.79
C TYR A 6 -19.87 8.58 3.55
N MET A 7 -19.35 8.99 2.40
CA MET A 7 -19.46 8.22 1.17
C MET A 7 -18.42 7.12 1.18
N GLY A 8 -18.88 5.88 1.34
CA GLY A 8 -18.05 4.69 1.39
C GLY A 8 -17.83 4.06 0.02
N PHE A 9 -17.00 3.03 0.01
CA PHE A 9 -16.77 2.17 -1.15
C PHE A 9 -17.36 0.79 -0.87
N ILE A 10 -18.15 0.27 -1.81
CA ILE A 10 -18.71 -1.08 -1.72
C ILE A 10 -18.33 -1.86 -2.97
N ARG A 11 -18.14 -3.18 -2.84
CA ARG A 11 -17.95 -4.04 -4.01
C ARG A 11 -19.27 -4.13 -4.78
N ALA A 12 -19.23 -3.89 -6.09
CA ALA A 12 -20.41 -3.98 -6.95
C ALA A 12 -21.03 -5.38 -6.88
N ASP A 13 -20.18 -6.41 -6.89
CA ASP A 13 -20.57 -7.81 -6.74
C ASP A 13 -19.86 -8.42 -5.54
N SER A 14 -20.59 -9.16 -4.70
CA SER A 14 -20.00 -9.89 -3.56
C SER A 14 -18.98 -10.95 -3.98
N LYS A 15 -19.10 -11.45 -5.22
CA LYS A 15 -18.27 -12.52 -5.79
C LYS A 15 -17.01 -12.03 -6.50
N THR A 16 -16.96 -10.75 -6.91
CA THR A 16 -15.80 -10.21 -7.64
C THR A 16 -15.20 -9.00 -6.95
N THR A 17 -13.88 -8.99 -6.79
CA THR A 17 -13.11 -7.89 -6.20
C THR A 17 -12.77 -6.77 -7.19
N LYS A 18 -13.12 -6.93 -8.47
CA LYS A 18 -12.60 -6.08 -9.54
C LYS A 18 -13.32 -4.74 -9.69
N ARG A 19 -14.52 -4.59 -9.13
CA ARG A 19 -15.33 -3.38 -9.28
C ARG A 19 -15.76 -2.85 -7.92
N MET A 20 -15.19 -1.71 -7.53
CA MET A 20 -15.61 -0.93 -6.36
C MET A 20 -16.53 0.19 -6.85
N VAL A 21 -17.70 0.30 -6.23
CA VAL A 21 -18.63 1.42 -6.42
C VAL A 21 -18.32 2.44 -5.33
N GLN A 22 -18.00 3.66 -5.74
CA GLN A 22 -17.87 4.81 -4.88
C GLN A 22 -19.27 5.41 -4.63
N ASP A 23 -19.42 6.20 -3.56
CA ASP A 23 -20.63 6.98 -3.26
C ASP A 23 -21.81 6.20 -2.69
N VAL A 24 -21.53 5.15 -1.93
CA VAL A 24 -22.58 4.57 -1.08
C VAL A 24 -22.65 5.34 0.24
N PRO A 25 -23.79 5.99 0.56
CA PRO A 25 -23.95 6.66 1.85
C PRO A 25 -23.83 5.65 2.99
N GLU A 26 -22.82 5.78 3.83
CA GLU A 26 -22.72 5.06 5.09
C GLU A 26 -23.26 5.96 6.21
N GLU A 27 -24.23 5.46 6.97
CA GLU A 27 -24.81 6.19 8.09
C GLU A 27 -23.82 6.44 9.21
N GLU A 28 -24.14 7.41 10.07
CA GLU A 28 -23.43 7.61 11.32
C GLU A 28 -23.44 6.33 12.16
N ARG A 29 -22.27 5.97 12.70
CA ARG A 29 -22.15 4.77 13.53
C ARG A 29 -22.90 4.98 14.83
N LYS A 30 -23.97 4.20 15.00
CA LYS A 30 -24.75 4.15 16.24
C LYS A 30 -24.28 2.98 17.10
N MET A 31 -24.37 3.17 18.40
CA MET A 31 -24.13 2.10 19.35
C MET A 31 -25.20 1.02 19.21
N GLY A 32 -24.79 -0.22 18.97
CA GLY A 32 -25.71 -1.37 18.92
C GLY A 32 -26.38 -1.65 20.27
N SER A 33 -27.50 -2.38 20.24
CA SER A 33 -28.21 -2.82 21.44
C SER A 33 -27.33 -3.69 22.36
N ALA A 34 -27.77 -3.88 23.61
CA ALA A 34 -27.16 -4.86 24.50
C ALA A 34 -27.32 -6.27 23.94
N LEU A 35 -26.27 -7.09 24.04
CA LEU A 35 -26.29 -8.44 23.54
C LEU A 35 -27.03 -9.34 24.56
N ASN A 36 -28.30 -9.61 24.31
CA ASN A 36 -29.14 -10.44 25.18
C ASN A 36 -29.17 -11.91 24.77
N SER A 37 -28.20 -12.37 23.96
CA SER A 37 -28.18 -13.77 23.52
C SER A 37 -27.68 -14.66 24.64
N ARG A 38 -28.31 -15.83 24.81
CA ARG A 38 -27.91 -16.84 25.82
C ARG A 38 -26.42 -17.20 25.73
N LYS A 39 -25.89 -17.33 24.51
CA LYS A 39 -24.47 -17.58 24.24
C LYS A 39 -23.54 -16.49 24.79
N CYS A 40 -24.00 -15.25 24.85
CA CYS A 40 -23.24 -14.14 25.42
C CYS A 40 -23.15 -14.25 26.94
N GLN A 41 -24.30 -14.42 27.58
CA GLN A 41 -24.44 -14.51 29.03
C GLN A 41 -23.67 -15.72 29.60
N GLU A 42 -23.69 -16.85 28.90
CA GLU A 42 -22.96 -18.06 29.31
C GLU A 42 -21.43 -17.92 29.14
N SER A 43 -20.95 -16.94 28.36
CA SER A 43 -19.53 -16.81 28.03
C SER A 43 -18.74 -16.10 29.13
N ARG A 44 -18.01 -16.87 29.94
CA ARG A 44 -17.08 -16.35 30.96
C ARG A 44 -15.98 -15.43 30.41
N LYS A 45 -15.65 -15.54 29.12
CA LYS A 45 -14.60 -14.75 28.47
C LYS A 45 -15.03 -13.34 28.12
N ARG A 46 -16.33 -13.11 27.87
CA ARG A 46 -16.83 -11.82 27.37
C ARG A 46 -17.24 -10.85 28.47
N ARG A 47 -17.65 -11.38 29.64
CA ARG A 47 -18.05 -10.61 30.84
C ARG A 47 -19.01 -9.44 30.53
N CYS A 48 -19.87 -9.57 29.52
CA CYS A 48 -20.71 -8.47 29.07
C CYS A 48 -21.69 -7.98 30.15
N ASP A 49 -22.05 -8.82 31.10
CA ASP A 49 -22.94 -8.47 32.21
C ASP A 49 -22.29 -7.53 33.23
N THR A 50 -20.96 -7.41 33.23
CA THR A 50 -20.24 -6.51 34.15
C THR A 50 -20.25 -5.05 33.70
N ILE A 51 -20.49 -4.79 32.42
CA ILE A 51 -20.42 -3.44 31.85
C ILE A 51 -21.84 -2.88 31.73
N LEU A 52 -22.12 -1.82 32.48
CA LEU A 52 -23.43 -1.16 32.42
C LEU A 52 -23.61 -0.44 31.08
N ARG A 53 -24.88 -0.26 30.67
CA ARG A 53 -25.22 0.42 29.41
C ARG A 53 -24.61 1.83 29.33
N GLN A 54 -24.55 2.55 30.45
CA GLN A 54 -23.99 3.90 30.53
C GLN A 54 -22.46 3.89 30.33
N GLU A 55 -21.73 2.99 30.98
CA GLU A 55 -20.28 2.82 30.81
C GLU A 55 -19.95 2.44 29.38
N ARG A 56 -20.69 1.49 28.82
CA ARG A 56 -20.54 1.10 27.41
C ARG A 56 -20.71 2.31 26.49
N LYS A 57 -21.68 3.19 26.76
CA LYS A 57 -21.95 4.40 25.97
C LYS A 57 -20.82 5.42 26.12
N SER A 58 -20.30 5.61 27.32
CA SER A 58 -19.14 6.46 27.58
C SER A 58 -17.92 5.97 26.80
N LEU A 59 -17.58 4.68 26.91
CA LEU A 59 -16.48 4.06 26.15
C LEU A 59 -16.69 4.20 24.63
N PHE A 60 -17.91 3.99 24.14
CA PHE A 60 -18.20 4.15 22.71
C PHE A 60 -17.98 5.60 22.24
N ASN A 61 -18.47 6.59 23.00
CA ASN A 61 -18.34 7.99 22.64
C ASN A 61 -16.89 8.46 22.69
N GLU A 62 -16.18 8.15 23.78
CA GLU A 62 -14.77 8.50 23.95
C GLU A 62 -13.92 7.86 22.85
N PHE A 63 -14.07 6.54 22.65
CA PHE A 63 -13.32 5.83 21.64
C PHE A 63 -13.67 6.30 20.24
N ARG A 64 -14.95 6.47 19.86
CA ARG A 64 -15.31 6.80 18.46
C ARG A 64 -15.20 8.28 18.13
N LEU A 65 -15.67 9.16 19.01
CA LEU A 65 -15.84 10.58 18.75
C LEU A 65 -14.63 11.41 19.21
N THR A 66 -14.08 11.08 20.37
CA THR A 66 -13.01 11.88 21.01
C THR A 66 -11.62 11.47 20.53
N MET A 67 -11.31 10.17 20.49
CA MET A 67 -9.95 9.71 20.15
C MET A 67 -9.56 9.95 18.68
N SER A 68 -8.33 10.41 18.48
CA SER A 68 -7.68 10.46 17.16
C SER A 68 -7.43 9.05 16.61
N TRP A 69 -7.08 8.94 15.33
CA TRP A 69 -6.80 7.63 14.73
C TRP A 69 -5.60 6.93 15.39
N ASP A 70 -4.56 7.69 15.74
CA ASP A 70 -3.35 7.13 16.35
C ASP A 70 -3.62 6.65 17.77
N LEU A 71 -4.38 7.42 18.56
CA LEU A 71 -4.82 7.02 19.90
C LEU A 71 -5.68 5.75 19.85
N LYS A 72 -6.59 5.63 18.86
CA LYS A 72 -7.40 4.41 18.66
C LYS A 72 -6.53 3.19 18.37
N THR A 73 -5.51 3.37 17.52
CA THR A 73 -4.58 2.30 17.15
C THR A 73 -3.79 1.85 18.37
N MET A 74 -3.24 2.80 19.15
CA MET A 74 -2.53 2.48 20.39
C MET A 74 -3.42 1.79 21.41
N PHE A 75 -4.65 2.27 21.61
CA PHE A 75 -5.60 1.65 22.52
C PHE A 75 -5.87 0.18 22.13
N ALA A 76 -6.18 -0.09 20.85
CA ALA A 76 -6.41 -1.45 20.37
C ALA A 76 -5.19 -2.37 20.60
N CYS A 77 -3.98 -1.91 20.27
CA CYS A 77 -2.75 -2.67 20.49
C CYS A 77 -2.46 -2.92 21.98
N SER A 78 -2.82 -1.98 22.86
CA SER A 78 -2.59 -2.12 24.30
C SER A 78 -3.58 -3.06 25.00
N THR A 79 -4.79 -3.22 24.46
CA THR A 79 -5.84 -4.07 25.07
C THR A 79 -5.65 -5.56 24.80
N GLU A 80 -4.85 -5.92 23.80
CA GLU A 80 -4.60 -7.30 23.45
C GLU A 80 -3.31 -7.79 24.12
N ASP A 81 -3.40 -8.88 24.87
CA ASP A 81 -2.22 -9.61 25.33
C ASP A 81 -1.51 -10.20 24.10
N ILE A 82 -0.46 -9.55 23.62
CA ILE A 82 0.40 -10.09 22.57
C ILE A 82 1.23 -11.21 23.18
N LYS A 83 0.64 -12.40 23.22
CA LYS A 83 1.38 -13.62 23.54
C LYS A 83 2.27 -13.92 22.34
N SER A 84 3.58 -13.92 22.55
CA SER A 84 4.53 -14.40 21.54
C SER A 84 4.09 -15.78 21.07
N THR A 85 3.78 -15.92 19.79
CA THR A 85 3.49 -17.23 19.22
C THR A 85 4.72 -18.09 19.41
N LYS A 86 4.58 -19.27 20.01
CA LYS A 86 5.71 -20.21 20.13
C LYS A 86 6.27 -20.43 18.72
N PRO A 87 7.58 -20.21 18.51
CA PRO A 87 8.18 -20.47 17.20
C PRO A 87 7.88 -21.92 16.83
N LYS A 88 7.38 -22.14 15.61
CA LYS A 88 7.25 -23.49 15.07
C LYS A 88 8.68 -24.01 14.88
N THR A 89 9.16 -24.80 15.83
CA THR A 89 10.37 -25.61 15.65
C THR A 89 10.11 -26.55 14.47
N MET A 90 10.69 -26.24 13.30
CA MET A 90 10.86 -27.25 12.27
C MET A 90 11.77 -28.32 12.88
N LYS A 91 11.36 -29.59 12.81
CA LYS A 91 12.19 -30.71 13.23
C LYS A 91 13.37 -30.79 12.26
N GLY A 92 14.51 -30.24 12.66
CA GLY A 92 15.75 -30.32 11.90
C GLY A 92 16.73 -29.30 12.43
N ASP A 93 17.81 -29.82 13.00
CA ASP A 93 19.06 -29.15 13.35
C ASP A 93 19.12 -28.47 14.72
N LYS A 94 19.82 -29.18 15.62
CA LYS A 94 20.30 -28.70 16.90
C LYS A 94 21.52 -27.81 16.66
N TYR A 95 21.34 -26.51 16.48
CA TYR A 95 22.42 -25.55 16.64
C TYR A 95 22.41 -25.00 18.06
N GLU A 96 23.61 -24.99 18.65
CA GLU A 96 23.86 -24.49 19.99
C GLU A 96 23.45 -23.03 20.15
N THR A 97 23.08 -22.70 21.37
CA THR A 97 22.33 -21.51 21.74
C THR A 97 23.26 -20.31 21.93
N GLU A 98 23.68 -19.69 20.84
CA GLU A 98 24.21 -18.32 20.87
C GLU A 98 23.12 -17.32 20.44
N ASN A 99 22.66 -16.53 21.41
CA ASN A 99 21.82 -15.33 21.26
C ASN A 99 20.68 -15.37 20.20
N VAL A 100 19.58 -16.03 20.55
CA VAL A 100 18.39 -16.35 19.72
C VAL A 100 17.58 -15.13 19.23
N PHE A 101 18.06 -13.91 19.44
CA PHE A 101 17.42 -12.69 18.92
C PHE A 101 18.35 -11.81 18.08
N ALA A 102 19.45 -12.38 17.55
CA ALA A 102 20.24 -11.70 16.55
C ALA A 102 19.62 -11.94 15.16
N PHE A 103 18.84 -10.97 14.66
CA PHE A 103 18.49 -10.97 13.24
C PHE A 103 19.80 -11.01 12.43
N PRO A 104 19.98 -11.99 11.52
CA PRO A 104 21.18 -12.05 10.72
C PRO A 104 21.39 -10.72 10.01
N ARG A 105 22.60 -10.19 10.11
CA ARG A 105 22.95 -8.89 9.53
C ARG A 105 22.79 -9.01 8.01
N LEU A 106 21.67 -8.47 7.49
CA LEU A 106 21.31 -8.60 6.06
C LEU A 106 22.38 -8.05 5.12
N TYR A 107 23.21 -7.11 5.61
CA TYR A 107 24.32 -6.53 4.89
C TYR A 107 25.53 -6.37 5.82
N THR A 108 26.73 -6.67 5.31
CA THR A 108 28.00 -6.45 6.02
C THR A 108 28.40 -4.98 6.03
N SER A 109 27.96 -4.22 5.03
CA SER A 109 28.18 -2.78 4.87
C SER A 109 26.94 -2.12 4.24
N ARG A 110 26.88 -0.78 4.30
CA ARG A 110 25.77 -0.02 3.70
C ARG A 110 25.90 -0.09 2.16
N PRO A 111 24.90 -0.59 1.43
CA PRO A 111 24.96 -0.62 -0.03
C PRO A 111 24.91 0.80 -0.59
N ALA A 112 25.71 1.06 -1.64
CA ALA A 112 25.64 2.32 -2.37
C ALA A 112 24.29 2.46 -3.07
N ILE A 113 23.72 3.66 -3.04
CA ILE A 113 22.48 3.97 -3.76
C ILE A 113 22.80 4.33 -5.22
N THR A 114 21.83 4.18 -6.12
CA THR A 114 22.01 4.60 -7.52
C THR A 114 22.04 6.13 -7.64
N CYS A 115 22.84 6.68 -8.56
CA CYS A 115 22.92 8.11 -8.86
C CYS A 115 21.54 8.81 -8.93
N ASN A 116 20.57 8.29 -9.69
CA ASN A 116 19.22 8.88 -9.77
C ASN A 116 18.54 9.06 -8.41
N LYS A 117 18.64 8.05 -7.53
CA LYS A 117 18.07 8.12 -6.18
C LYS A 117 18.82 9.13 -5.32
N TRP A 118 20.12 9.26 -5.52
CA TRP A 118 20.91 10.27 -4.83
C TRP A 118 20.49 11.68 -5.25
N THR A 119 20.28 11.92 -6.56
CA THR A 119 19.75 13.20 -7.07
C THR A 119 18.36 13.53 -6.50
N ASP A 120 17.45 12.55 -6.46
CA ASP A 120 16.13 12.73 -5.87
C ASP A 120 16.22 13.10 -4.37
N LEU A 121 17.18 12.53 -3.65
CA LEU A 121 17.44 12.88 -2.24
C LEU A 121 17.99 14.29 -2.09
N GLN A 122 18.88 14.73 -2.97
CA GLN A 122 19.39 16.11 -2.97
C GLN A 122 18.27 17.13 -3.20
N TYR A 123 17.33 16.85 -4.12
CA TYR A 123 16.14 17.68 -4.30
C TYR A 123 15.25 17.70 -3.05
N LEU A 124 15.09 16.54 -2.39
CA LEU A 124 14.28 16.45 -1.18
C LEU A 124 14.90 17.19 0.01
N MET A 125 16.23 17.27 0.09
CA MET A 125 16.94 17.98 1.16
C MET A 125 16.55 19.46 1.25
N GLU A 126 16.15 20.10 0.15
CA GLU A 126 15.65 21.49 0.15
C GLU A 126 14.38 21.68 1.01
N PHE A 127 13.59 20.63 1.21
CA PHE A 127 12.34 20.66 1.96
C PHE A 127 12.46 20.13 3.39
N ILE A 128 13.61 19.55 3.75
CA ILE A 128 13.86 18.95 5.06
C ILE A 128 14.72 19.92 5.90
N PRO A 129 14.45 20.06 7.21
CA PRO A 129 15.32 20.81 8.13
C PRO A 129 16.82 20.47 8.01
N SER A 130 17.66 21.50 8.08
CA SER A 130 19.11 21.40 7.85
C SER A 130 19.86 20.61 8.91
N ASP A 131 19.28 20.43 10.09
CA ASP A 131 19.83 19.60 11.17
C ASP A 131 19.95 18.12 10.79
N THR A 132 19.20 17.67 9.78
CA THR A 132 19.26 16.29 9.27
C THR A 132 20.19 16.09 8.06
N HIS A 133 20.73 17.17 7.48
CA HIS A 133 21.48 17.10 6.21
C HIS A 133 22.76 16.25 6.32
N ALA A 134 23.46 16.33 7.46
CA ALA A 134 24.68 15.55 7.71
C ALA A 134 24.48 14.03 7.57
N PHE A 135 23.26 13.51 7.77
CA PHE A 135 22.96 12.10 7.54
C PHE A 135 22.99 11.71 6.05
N TYR A 136 22.56 12.62 5.17
CA TYR A 136 22.46 12.38 3.73
C TYR A 136 23.80 12.57 3.01
N ASP A 137 24.67 13.45 3.52
CA ASP A 137 26.00 13.69 2.97
C ASP A 137 26.93 12.46 3.06
N ILE A 138 26.69 11.59 4.04
CA ILE A 138 27.49 10.37 4.27
C ILE A 138 27.00 9.19 3.39
N ILE A 139 25.95 9.38 2.58
CA ILE A 139 25.40 8.30 1.75
C ILE A 139 26.24 8.12 0.49
N LEU A 140 26.98 7.01 0.44
CA LEU A 140 27.68 6.58 -0.78
C LEU A 140 26.70 6.29 -1.91
N PHE A 141 27.01 6.79 -3.11
CA PHE A 141 26.26 6.48 -4.32
C PHE A 141 27.15 5.87 -5.42
N GLU A 142 26.54 5.03 -6.24
CA GLU A 142 27.14 4.41 -7.41
C GLU A 142 26.89 5.35 -8.61
N GLU A 143 27.97 5.88 -9.20
CA GLU A 143 27.90 6.78 -10.35
C GLU A 143 27.30 6.07 -11.57
N GLU A 144 27.62 4.78 -11.74
CA GLU A 144 27.14 4.01 -12.87
C GLU A 144 25.78 3.38 -12.59
N SER A 145 24.80 3.69 -13.44
CA SER A 145 23.49 3.05 -13.36
C SER A 145 23.62 1.57 -13.74
N ARG A 146 23.19 0.66 -12.86
CA ARG A 146 23.13 -0.79 -13.12
C ARG A 146 22.42 -1.13 -14.43
N ARG A 147 21.48 -0.29 -14.88
CA ARG A 147 20.80 -0.44 -16.18
C ARG A 147 21.72 -0.13 -17.36
N GLN A 148 22.58 0.88 -17.24
CA GLN A 148 23.55 1.21 -18.29
C GLN A 148 24.62 0.12 -18.40
N VAL A 149 25.10 -0.41 -17.27
CA VAL A 149 26.06 -1.54 -17.27
C VAL A 149 25.45 -2.77 -17.96
N ALA A 150 24.19 -3.07 -17.69
CA ALA A 150 23.49 -4.18 -18.35
C ALA A 150 23.29 -3.94 -19.86
N SER A 151 23.04 -2.70 -20.29
CA SER A 151 22.92 -2.36 -21.71
C SER A 151 24.25 -2.43 -22.45
N LYS A 152 25.37 -2.00 -21.84
CA LYS A 152 26.71 -2.10 -22.45
C LYS A 152 27.08 -3.56 -22.75
N ARG A 153 26.87 -4.47 -21.80
CA ARG A 153 27.15 -5.92 -21.97
C ARG A 153 26.39 -6.55 -23.14
N LYS A 154 25.14 -6.14 -23.37
CA LYS A 154 24.33 -6.65 -24.49
C LYS A 154 24.78 -6.16 -25.85
N ASN A 155 25.37 -4.96 -25.92
CA ASN A 155 25.91 -4.44 -27.16
C ASN A 155 27.23 -5.12 -27.52
N ASP A 156 28.06 -5.47 -26.53
CA ASP A 156 29.33 -6.17 -26.76
C ASP A 156 29.12 -7.63 -27.20
N GLU A 157 28.12 -8.34 -26.65
CA GLU A 157 27.78 -9.72 -27.07
C GLU A 157 27.22 -9.79 -28.50
N HIS A 158 26.56 -8.74 -28.99
CA HIS A 158 25.97 -8.75 -30.34
C HIS A 158 27.01 -8.49 -31.45
N VAL A 159 28.24 -8.10 -31.10
CA VAL A 159 29.33 -7.85 -32.07
C VAL A 159 30.08 -9.14 -32.42
N SER A 160 30.03 -10.19 -31.61
CA SER A 160 30.81 -11.43 -31.86
C SER A 160 30.12 -12.48 -32.74
N ASP A 161 28.81 -12.43 -32.96
CA ASP A 161 28.07 -13.49 -33.70
C ASP A 161 27.85 -13.20 -35.20
N GLY A 162 28.49 -12.16 -35.73
CA GLY A 162 28.33 -11.68 -37.10
C GLY A 162 29.30 -12.27 -38.12
N ARG A 163 29.47 -13.60 -38.24
CA ARG A 163 30.02 -14.19 -39.48
C ARG A 163 29.16 -15.37 -39.98
N ASN A 164 28.63 -15.15 -41.18
CA ASN A 164 28.04 -16.11 -42.14
C ASN A 164 26.53 -16.36 -42.05
N LYS A 165 25.73 -15.37 -42.48
CA LYS A 165 24.41 -15.66 -43.09
C LYS A 165 24.41 -15.27 -44.56
N LYS A 166 24.42 -16.31 -45.40
CA LYS A 166 24.18 -16.30 -46.84
C LYS A 166 22.77 -15.74 -47.08
N VAL A 167 22.71 -14.54 -47.64
CA VAL A 167 21.47 -13.87 -48.05
C VAL A 167 20.83 -14.69 -49.17
N LYS A 168 19.63 -15.23 -48.92
CA LYS A 168 18.68 -15.63 -49.97
C LYS A 168 17.57 -14.60 -49.97
N ILE A 169 17.51 -13.84 -51.05
CA ILE A 169 16.39 -12.97 -51.40
C ILE A 169 15.38 -13.89 -52.07
N ASP A 170 14.26 -14.14 -51.39
CA ASP A 170 13.07 -14.66 -52.04
C ASP A 170 11.97 -13.60 -51.92
N GLU A 171 11.77 -12.96 -53.05
CA GLU A 171 10.68 -12.08 -53.43
C GLU A 171 9.41 -12.93 -53.55
N THR A 172 8.34 -12.57 -52.85
CA THR A 172 6.99 -12.73 -53.42
C THR A 172 5.90 -11.99 -52.66
N ASP A 173 5.19 -11.18 -53.45
CA ASP A 173 3.88 -10.60 -53.23
C ASP A 173 2.83 -11.53 -52.60
N LYS A 174 1.97 -10.95 -51.75
CA LYS A 174 0.49 -10.98 -51.93
C LYS A 174 -0.25 -10.20 -50.84
N LYS A 175 -0.71 -9.00 -51.23
CA LYS A 175 -2.12 -8.56 -51.24
C LYS A 175 -3.05 -9.18 -50.18
N LYS A 176 -3.45 -8.38 -49.19
CA LYS A 176 -4.85 -8.37 -48.69
C LYS A 176 -5.23 -7.01 -48.13
N LYS A 177 -6.10 -6.32 -48.88
CA LYS A 177 -6.91 -5.18 -48.44
C LYS A 177 -7.84 -5.65 -47.32
N GLY A 178 -7.76 -5.00 -46.16
CA GLY A 178 -8.72 -5.12 -45.07
C GLY A 178 -9.21 -3.74 -44.67
N VAL A 179 -10.42 -3.41 -45.12
CA VAL A 179 -11.16 -2.19 -44.80
C VAL A 179 -11.37 -2.10 -43.29
N LYS A 180 -10.79 -1.08 -42.63
CA LYS A 180 -11.16 -0.70 -41.26
C LYS A 180 -12.27 0.35 -41.35
N LYS A 181 -13.44 -0.01 -40.82
CA LYS A 181 -14.57 0.90 -40.56
C LYS A 181 -14.16 1.90 -39.48
N ASP A 182 -14.30 3.18 -39.79
CA ASP A 182 -14.18 4.27 -38.83
C ASP A 182 -15.30 4.19 -37.80
N LYS A 183 -14.91 3.98 -36.53
CA LYS A 183 -15.81 4.06 -35.39
C LYS A 183 -15.81 5.52 -34.92
N LYS A 184 -16.80 6.26 -35.42
CA LYS A 184 -17.18 7.62 -35.01
C LYS A 184 -17.44 7.63 -33.49
N SER A 185 -16.51 8.16 -32.71
CA SER A 185 -16.73 8.50 -31.31
C SER A 185 -17.30 9.91 -31.24
N GLU A 186 -18.58 10.02 -30.88
CA GLU A 186 -19.19 11.28 -30.46
C GLU A 186 -18.46 11.77 -29.20
N LYS A 187 -17.89 12.97 -29.28
CA LYS A 187 -17.44 13.73 -28.12
C LYS A 187 -18.69 14.42 -27.57
N GLU A 188 -19.17 13.97 -26.42
CA GLU A 188 -20.03 14.80 -25.58
C GLU A 188 -19.17 15.88 -24.94
N ASP A 189 -19.40 17.13 -25.33
CA ASP A 189 -18.79 18.30 -24.73
C ASP A 189 -19.37 18.52 -23.33
N TYR A 190 -18.67 18.00 -22.31
CA TYR A 190 -18.90 18.35 -20.92
C TYR A 190 -18.53 19.83 -20.71
N ASN A 191 -19.51 20.63 -20.31
CA ASN A 191 -19.39 22.07 -20.08
C ASN A 191 -19.30 22.38 -18.56
N PRO A 192 -18.10 22.58 -17.98
CA PRO A 192 -17.93 22.88 -16.56
C PRO A 192 -18.03 24.40 -16.34
N GLY A 193 -19.24 24.96 -16.37
CA GLY A 193 -19.39 26.41 -16.47
C GLY A 193 -20.53 27.03 -15.69
N LYS A 194 -20.97 26.49 -14.54
CA LYS A 194 -21.86 27.21 -13.61
C LYS A 194 -21.59 26.85 -12.15
N THR A 195 -20.64 27.54 -11.52
CA THR A 195 -20.59 27.64 -10.05
C THR A 195 -21.00 29.06 -9.68
N ILE A 196 -22.26 29.20 -9.27
CA ILE A 196 -22.85 30.42 -8.74
C ILE A 196 -22.32 30.59 -7.32
N PHE A 197 -21.36 31.50 -7.13
CA PHE A 197 -20.97 31.99 -5.81
C PHE A 197 -22.11 32.88 -5.27
N ARG A 198 -22.99 32.30 -4.44
CA ARG A 198 -23.82 33.10 -3.52
C ARG A 198 -22.97 33.47 -2.32
N LYS A 199 -22.53 34.72 -2.26
CA LYS A 199 -22.16 35.40 -1.01
C LYS A 199 -23.41 35.45 -0.13
N ILE A 200 -23.32 34.95 1.09
CA ILE A 200 -24.22 35.29 2.19
C ILE A 200 -23.35 35.85 3.31
N CYS A 201 -23.85 36.96 3.85
CA CYS A 201 -23.30 37.85 4.85
C CYS A 201 -22.85 37.17 6.15
#